data_AF-A0A834ZJ25-F1
#
_entry.id   AF-A0A834ZJ25-F1
#
_cell.length_a   1.000
_cell.length_b   1.000
_cell.length_c   1.000
_cell.angle_alpha   90.00
_cell.angle_beta   90.00
_cell.angle_gamma   90.00
#
_symmetry.space_group_name_H-M   'P 1'
#
loop_
_entity.id
_entity.type
_entity.pdbx_description
1 polymer ?
#
loop_
_entity_poly.entity_id
_entity_poly.type
_entity_poly.pdbx_seq_one_letter_code
_entity_poly.pdbx_strand_id
1 'polypeptide(L)'
;MALLSPPLSSSKPNSLLQKPFISSKFASISSSPTSIPSISSRKPRSLTVRSTIAVAPSAVKAANEFAVKSVKARQIIDSRGNPTVEVDLVTDDLYRSAVPSGASTGIYEALELRDGDKSVYGGKGVLTAVKNINEVLAPKLIGVDVR
;
A
#
# COMPACT_ATOMS: atom_id res chain seq x y z
N MET A 1 -30.97 55.27 28.90
CA MET A 1 -32.28 54.73 29.34
C MET A 1 -32.39 53.32 28.77
N ALA A 2 -31.84 52.32 29.44
CA ALA A 2 -32.36 51.63 30.62
C ALA A 2 -33.22 50.41 30.26
N LEU A 3 -32.59 49.23 30.41
CA LEU A 3 -33.08 47.99 31.04
C LEU A 3 -34.17 47.20 30.27
N LEU A 4 -34.04 45.89 30.06
CA LEU A 4 -34.01 44.86 31.11
C LEU A 4 -33.58 43.49 30.52
N SER A 5 -32.73 42.75 31.24
CA SER A 5 -32.55 41.29 31.16
C SER A 5 -33.13 40.66 32.46
N PRO A 6 -33.05 39.34 32.73
CA PRO A 6 -33.49 38.10 32.07
C PRO A 6 -34.50 37.33 33.01
N PRO A 7 -34.76 35.98 32.96
CA PRO A 7 -33.81 34.98 33.51
C PRO A 7 -33.83 33.51 32.95
N LEU A 8 -32.69 32.84 33.13
CA LEU A 8 -32.38 31.44 33.53
C LEU A 8 -33.30 30.25 33.17
N SER A 9 -32.69 29.18 32.62
CA SER A 9 -33.00 27.80 33.02
C SER A 9 -31.80 26.87 32.87
N SER A 10 -31.64 26.03 33.88
CA SER A 10 -30.56 25.09 34.16
C SER A 10 -30.96 23.66 33.77
N SER A 11 -30.00 22.80 33.37
CA SER A 11 -29.98 21.38 33.79
C SER A 11 -28.78 20.59 33.25
N LYS A 12 -27.90 20.27 34.20
CA LYS A 12 -27.18 19.01 34.50
C LYS A 12 -26.25 18.33 33.46
N PRO A 13 -25.10 17.78 33.92
CA PRO A 13 -24.18 16.99 33.11
C PRO A 13 -24.66 15.54 32.95
N ASN A 14 -24.60 15.02 31.73
CA ASN A 14 -24.85 13.59 31.48
C ASN A 14 -23.62 12.76 31.88
N SER A 15 -23.80 11.98 32.94
CA SER A 15 -22.92 10.92 33.38
C SER A 15 -23.00 9.72 32.43
N LEU A 16 -21.99 9.52 31.58
CA LEU A 16 -21.79 8.27 30.84
C LEU A 16 -20.34 7.81 30.97
N LEU A 17 -19.98 7.36 32.17
CA LEU A 17 -18.84 6.48 32.37
C LEU A 17 -19.28 5.32 33.27
N GLN A 18 -19.70 4.23 32.65
CA GLN A 18 -19.92 2.96 33.35
C GLN A 18 -19.36 1.79 32.52
N LYS A 19 -18.08 1.53 32.79
CA LYS A 19 -17.38 0.24 32.91
C LYS A 19 -17.11 -0.64 31.65
N PRO A 20 -15.95 -1.34 31.65
CA PRO A 20 -15.48 -2.18 30.56
C PRO A 20 -16.04 -3.60 30.67
N PHE A 21 -16.30 -4.25 29.54
CA PHE A 21 -16.57 -5.69 29.50
C PHE A 21 -15.77 -6.32 28.36
N ILE A 22 -14.47 -6.53 28.61
CA ILE A 22 -13.63 -7.42 27.81
C ILE A 22 -13.91 -8.83 28.32
N SER A 23 -14.66 -9.61 27.54
CA SER A 23 -14.84 -11.04 27.74
C SER A 23 -13.96 -11.78 26.72
N SER A 24 -12.77 -12.19 27.13
CA SER A 24 -11.93 -13.12 26.38
C SER A 24 -12.21 -14.54 26.84
N LYS A 25 -13.11 -15.24 26.15
CA LYS A 25 -13.22 -16.70 26.24
C LYS A 25 -12.12 -17.33 25.39
N PHE A 26 -11.04 -17.78 26.03
CA PHE A 26 -10.08 -18.70 25.44
C PHE A 26 -10.72 -20.10 25.35
N ALA A 27 -10.83 -20.63 24.14
CA ALA A 27 -11.20 -22.01 23.90
C ALA A 27 -9.95 -22.90 24.02
N SER A 28 -10.02 -23.88 24.91
CA SER A 28 -9.02 -24.94 25.09
C SER A 28 -9.13 -25.97 23.96
N ILE A 29 -8.08 -26.12 23.16
CA ILE A 29 -7.97 -27.20 22.17
C ILE A 29 -7.39 -28.44 22.85
N SER A 30 -8.16 -29.53 22.87
CA SER A 30 -7.76 -30.85 23.36
C SER A 30 -6.81 -31.53 22.38
N SER A 31 -5.59 -31.85 22.81
CA SER A 31 -4.62 -32.62 22.04
C SER A 31 -4.85 -34.13 22.20
N SER A 32 -5.22 -34.81 21.12
CA SER A 32 -5.16 -36.29 21.05
C SER A 32 -3.82 -36.74 20.47
N PRO A 33 -3.16 -37.77 21.06
CA PRO A 33 -1.90 -38.28 20.54
C PRO A 33 -2.14 -39.17 19.31
N THR A 34 -1.64 -38.75 18.15
CA THR A 34 -1.61 -39.59 16.94
C THR A 34 -0.38 -40.51 17.01
N SER A 35 -0.61 -41.80 16.80
CA SER A 35 0.42 -42.85 16.84
C SER A 35 1.44 -42.72 15.70
N ILE A 36 2.71 -42.92 16.04
CA ILE A 36 3.85 -42.88 15.11
C ILE A 36 3.88 -44.21 14.33
N PRO A 37 3.92 -44.19 12.97
CA PRO A 37 4.13 -45.42 12.21
C PRO A 37 5.61 -45.86 12.25
N SER A 38 5.82 -47.17 12.29
CA SER A 38 7.12 -47.84 12.37
C SER A 38 7.98 -47.61 11.12
N ILE A 39 9.25 -47.28 11.35
CA ILE A 39 10.28 -47.14 10.30
C ILE A 39 10.58 -48.53 9.71
N SER A 40 10.14 -48.74 8.47
CA SER A 40 10.55 -49.85 7.62
C SER A 40 11.90 -49.52 6.97
N SER A 41 12.86 -50.43 7.11
CA SER A 41 14.23 -50.36 6.59
C SER A 41 14.25 -50.31 5.05
N ARG A 42 14.51 -49.13 4.49
CA ARG A 42 14.72 -48.98 3.05
C ARG A 42 16.16 -49.39 2.70
N LYS A 43 16.30 -50.35 1.79
CA LYS A 43 17.58 -50.72 1.14
C LYS A 43 18.27 -49.47 0.57
N PRO A 44 19.62 -49.37 0.65
CA PRO A 44 20.35 -48.27 0.03
C PRO A 44 20.18 -48.36 -1.49
N ARG A 45 19.54 -47.37 -2.08
CA ARG A 45 19.55 -47.19 -3.54
C ARG A 45 20.91 -46.63 -3.92
N SER A 46 21.57 -47.28 -4.87
CA SER A 46 22.77 -46.76 -5.53
C SER A 46 22.49 -45.35 -6.04
N LEU A 47 23.18 -44.37 -5.46
CA LEU A 47 23.14 -42.99 -5.91
C LEU A 47 23.90 -42.91 -7.23
N THR A 48 23.18 -43.06 -8.33
CA THR A 48 23.69 -42.65 -9.64
C THR A 48 23.67 -41.12 -9.64
N VAL A 49 24.84 -40.51 -9.45
CA VAL A 49 25.04 -39.07 -9.61
C VAL A 49 24.85 -38.75 -11.09
N ARG A 50 23.63 -38.38 -11.47
CA ARG A 50 23.37 -37.72 -12.75
C ARG A 50 23.72 -36.25 -12.57
N SER A 51 24.94 -35.87 -12.95
CA SER A 51 25.30 -34.46 -13.14
C SER A 51 24.55 -33.94 -14.37
N THR A 52 23.31 -33.53 -14.18
CA THR A 52 22.63 -32.71 -15.18
C THR A 52 23.32 -31.35 -15.19
N ILE A 53 23.96 -31.01 -16.31
CA ILE A 53 24.33 -29.63 -16.62
C ILE A 53 23.02 -28.89 -16.80
N ALA A 54 22.46 -28.37 -15.70
CA ALA A 54 21.43 -27.37 -15.77
C ALA A 54 22.12 -26.12 -16.32
N VAL A 55 21.80 -25.76 -17.57
CA VAL A 55 22.22 -24.49 -18.15
C VAL A 55 21.62 -23.40 -17.28
N ALA A 56 22.42 -22.82 -16.39
CA ALA A 56 22.02 -21.67 -15.60
C ALA A 56 21.57 -20.57 -16.58
N PRO A 57 20.43 -19.90 -16.32
CA PRO A 57 20.01 -18.80 -17.18
C PRO A 57 21.15 -17.78 -17.21
N SER A 58 21.64 -17.49 -18.42
CA SER A 58 22.69 -16.51 -18.65
C SER A 58 22.36 -15.22 -17.90
N ALA A 59 23.33 -14.67 -17.15
CA ALA A 59 23.14 -13.50 -16.29
C ALA A 59 22.51 -12.29 -17.01
N VAL A 60 22.67 -12.21 -18.34
CA VAL A 60 22.06 -11.17 -19.19
C VAL A 60 20.53 -11.29 -19.24
N LYS A 61 19.98 -12.51 -19.16
CA LYS A 61 18.53 -12.75 -19.18
C LYS A 61 17.86 -12.35 -17.87
N ALA A 62 18.52 -12.62 -16.73
CA ALA A 62 18.01 -12.31 -15.40
C ALA A 62 18.02 -10.79 -15.08
N ALA A 63 18.82 -10.00 -15.80
CA ALA A 63 18.84 -8.54 -15.66
C ALA A 63 17.69 -7.86 -16.42
N ASN A 64 17.16 -8.49 -17.48
CA ASN A 64 16.13 -7.88 -18.33
C ASN A 64 14.69 -8.14 -17.87
N GLU A 65 14.44 -9.16 -17.04
CA GLU A 65 13.09 -9.52 -16.56
C GLU A 65 12.50 -8.42 -15.66
N PHE A 66 13.37 -7.76 -14.89
CA PHE A 66 13.03 -6.71 -13.93
C PHE A 66 13.31 -5.30 -14.47
N ALA A 67 13.68 -5.17 -15.74
CA ALA A 67 13.92 -3.87 -16.35
C ALA A 67 12.58 -3.15 -16.62
N VAL A 68 12.49 -1.88 -16.24
CA VAL A 68 11.33 -1.03 -16.54
C VAL A 68 11.17 -0.86 -18.05
N LYS A 69 10.03 -1.27 -18.60
CA LYS A 69 9.70 -1.10 -20.03
C LYS A 69 8.85 0.12 -20.30
N SER A 70 7.90 0.43 -19.41
CA SER A 70 7.11 1.65 -19.51
C SER A 70 6.61 2.12 -18.16
N VAL A 71 6.43 3.43 -18.04
CA VAL A 71 5.80 4.07 -16.88
C VAL A 71 4.74 5.01 -17.42
N LYS A 72 3.51 4.92 -16.89
CA LYS A 72 2.41 5.83 -17.21
C LYS A 72 1.66 6.24 -15.97
N ALA A 73 1.46 7.53 -15.79
CA ALA A 73 0.67 8.10 -14.72
C ALA A 73 -0.68 8.62 -15.23
N ARG A 74 -1.66 8.61 -14.33
CA ARG A 74 -2.98 9.22 -14.52
C ARG A 74 -3.51 9.83 -13.22
N GLN A 75 -4.45 10.75 -13.39
CA GLN A 75 -5.22 11.30 -12.27
C GLN A 75 -6.39 10.37 -11.94
N ILE A 76 -6.51 10.01 -10.67
CA ILE A 76 -7.64 9.28 -10.08
C ILE A 76 -8.21 10.07 -8.90
N ILE A 77 -9.26 9.55 -8.24
CA ILE A 77 -9.92 10.20 -7.11
C ILE A 77 -9.66 9.40 -5.82
N ASP A 78 -9.24 10.10 -4.76
CA ASP A 78 -9.00 9.52 -3.44
C ASP A 78 -10.32 9.25 -2.67
N SER A 79 -10.23 8.61 -1.50
CA SER A 79 -11.39 8.29 -0.67
C SER A 79 -12.19 9.51 -0.17
N ARG A 80 -11.61 10.72 -0.26
CA ARG A 80 -12.23 11.99 0.15
C ARG A 80 -12.72 12.80 -1.06
N GLY A 81 -12.69 12.23 -2.27
CA GLY A 81 -13.14 12.90 -3.48
C GLY A 81 -12.13 13.89 -4.08
N ASN A 82 -10.88 13.91 -3.61
CA ASN A 82 -9.84 14.80 -4.15
C ASN A 82 -9.00 14.06 -5.21
N PRO A 83 -8.50 14.76 -6.23
CA PRO A 83 -7.57 14.16 -7.19
C PRO A 83 -6.30 13.64 -6.52
N THR A 84 -5.80 12.49 -6.96
CA THR A 84 -4.46 11.97 -6.64
C THR A 84 -3.87 11.24 -7.86
N VAL A 85 -2.58 10.89 -7.77
CA VAL A 85 -1.85 10.24 -8.86
C VAL A 85 -1.85 8.73 -8.68
N GLU A 86 -2.07 8.01 -9.78
CA GLU A 86 -1.83 6.58 -9.91
C GLU A 86 -0.79 6.34 -11.01
N VAL A 87 0.12 5.41 -10.78
CA VAL A 87 1.19 5.05 -11.72
C VAL A 87 1.09 3.57 -12.07
N ASP A 88 1.09 3.29 -13.37
CA ASP A 88 1.33 1.99 -13.96
C ASP A 88 2.82 1.88 -14.29
N LEU A 89 3.48 0.88 -13.72
CA LEU A 89 4.85 0.48 -14.06
C LEU A 89 4.77 -0.90 -14.72
N VAL A 90 5.34 -1.00 -15.92
CA VAL A 90 5.35 -2.24 -16.70
C VAL A 90 6.78 -2.75 -16.84
N THR A 91 7.02 -3.97 -16.37
CA THR A 91 8.22 -4.77 -16.69
C THR A 91 7.79 -5.93 -17.59
N ASP A 92 7.86 -7.17 -17.12
CA ASP A 92 7.12 -8.32 -17.69
C ASP A 92 5.66 -8.37 -17.19
N ASP A 93 5.41 -7.87 -15.98
CA ASP A 93 4.08 -7.71 -15.40
C ASP A 93 3.70 -6.23 -15.26
N LEU A 94 2.41 -5.99 -14.99
CA LEU A 94 1.88 -4.66 -14.69
C LEU A 94 1.73 -4.47 -13.19
N TYR A 95 2.40 -3.45 -12.67
CA TYR A 95 2.30 -3.00 -11.29
C TYR A 95 1.62 -1.65 -11.24
N ARG A 96 0.64 -1.51 -10.33
CA ARG A 96 -0.15 -0.30 -10.18
C ARG A 96 -0.11 0.16 -8.74
N SER A 97 0.17 1.43 -8.53
CA SER A 97 0.15 2.05 -7.21
C SER A 97 -0.44 3.44 -7.27
N ALA A 98 -1.22 3.78 -6.24
CA ALA A 98 -1.81 5.10 -6.05
C ALA A 98 -1.19 5.78 -4.83
N VAL A 99 -0.93 7.08 -4.95
CA VAL A 99 -0.35 7.88 -3.86
C VAL A 99 -1.47 8.32 -2.90
N PRO A 100 -1.39 8.02 -1.59
CA PRO A 100 -2.33 8.55 -0.62
C PRO A 100 -2.12 10.05 -0.41
N SER A 101 -3.14 10.77 0.07
CA SER A 101 -3.03 12.19 0.39
C SER A 101 -3.39 12.46 1.85
N GLY A 102 -2.57 13.26 2.52
CA GLY A 102 -2.76 13.65 3.92
C GLY A 102 -3.91 14.65 4.12
N ALA A 103 -4.48 14.72 5.32
CA ALA A 103 -5.33 15.85 5.76
C ALA A 103 -4.53 16.82 6.64
N SER A 104 -3.76 16.25 7.56
CA SER A 104 -2.81 16.91 8.43
C SER A 104 -1.41 16.55 7.93
N THR A 105 -0.79 17.47 7.19
CA THR A 105 0.60 17.32 6.74
C THR A 105 1.52 18.03 7.72
N GLY A 106 2.56 17.33 8.18
CA GLY A 106 3.63 17.92 8.98
C GLY A 106 4.46 18.93 8.18
N ILE A 107 5.05 19.91 8.86
CA ILE A 107 5.91 20.93 8.23
C ILE A 107 7.20 20.36 7.59
N TYR A 108 7.57 19.13 7.97
CA TYR A 108 8.77 18.44 7.47
C TYR A 108 8.42 17.28 6.51
N GLU A 109 7.17 17.15 6.09
CA GLU A 109 6.78 16.17 5.07
C GLU A 109 7.19 16.62 3.66
N ALA A 110 7.34 15.67 2.76
CA ALA A 110 7.55 15.96 1.35
C ALA A 110 6.32 16.70 0.77
N LEU A 111 6.56 17.74 -0.02
CA LEU A 111 5.49 18.56 -0.58
C LEU A 111 4.77 17.83 -1.73
N GLU A 112 3.44 17.75 -1.63
CA GLU A 112 2.58 17.29 -2.72
C GLU A 112 2.40 18.40 -3.76
N LEU A 113 2.62 18.09 -5.04
CA LEU A 113 2.40 19.03 -6.14
C LEU A 113 0.93 19.05 -6.56
N ARG A 114 0.31 20.24 -6.49
CA ARG A 114 -1.08 20.53 -6.90
C ARG A 114 -1.12 21.62 -7.97
N ASP A 115 -2.12 21.58 -8.83
CA ASP A 115 -2.25 22.50 -9.97
C ASP A 115 -2.67 23.92 -9.57
N GLY A 116 -3.38 24.08 -8.45
CA GLY A 116 -3.80 25.41 -7.95
C GLY A 116 -4.94 26.08 -8.73
N ASP A 117 -5.41 25.49 -9.83
CA ASP A 117 -6.55 25.99 -10.60
C ASP A 117 -7.88 25.79 -9.85
N LYS A 118 -8.39 26.87 -9.25
CA LYS A 118 -9.61 26.85 -8.43
C LYS A 118 -10.85 26.39 -9.19
N SER A 119 -10.87 26.47 -10.52
CA SER A 119 -12.00 26.01 -11.33
C SER A 119 -12.12 24.49 -11.39
N VAL A 120 -11.00 23.77 -11.16
CA VAL A 120 -10.90 22.32 -11.27
C VAL A 120 -10.59 21.71 -9.90
N TYR A 121 -11.56 20.96 -9.34
CA TYR A 121 -11.45 20.35 -8.01
C TYR A 121 -11.00 21.33 -6.90
N GLY A 122 -11.37 22.61 -7.01
CA GLY A 122 -11.01 23.65 -6.04
C GLY A 122 -9.50 23.91 -5.93
N GLY A 123 -8.72 23.70 -7.00
CA GLY A 123 -7.27 23.88 -7.01
C GLY A 123 -6.46 22.64 -6.66
N LYS A 124 -7.14 21.50 -6.42
CA LYS A 124 -6.50 20.25 -5.99
C LYS A 124 -6.15 19.29 -7.12
N GLY A 125 -6.26 19.73 -8.39
CA GLY A 125 -5.81 18.97 -9.55
C GLY A 125 -4.35 18.52 -9.44
N VAL A 126 -4.01 17.42 -10.13
CA VAL A 126 -2.65 16.83 -10.12
C VAL A 126 -2.12 16.59 -11.54
N LEU A 127 -2.65 17.29 -12.54
CA LEU A 127 -2.26 17.12 -13.95
C LEU A 127 -0.79 17.48 -14.18
N THR A 128 -0.28 18.48 -13.47
CA THR A 128 1.15 18.85 -13.53
C THR A 128 2.03 17.71 -13.01
N ALA A 129 1.64 17.06 -11.91
CA ALA A 129 2.36 15.91 -11.37
C ALA A 129 2.33 14.72 -12.35
N VAL A 130 1.17 14.43 -12.94
CA VAL A 130 1.02 13.40 -13.98
C VAL A 130 1.92 13.69 -15.18
N LYS A 131 1.96 14.94 -15.65
CA LYS A 131 2.83 15.38 -16.74
C LYS A 131 4.30 15.16 -16.41
N ASN A 132 4.74 15.55 -15.22
CA ASN A 132 6.12 15.35 -14.78
C ASN A 132 6.51 13.87 -14.77
N ILE A 133 5.62 12.97 -14.34
CA ILE A 133 5.90 11.53 -14.38
C ILE A 133 6.04 11.05 -15.82
N ASN A 134 5.09 11.39 -16.70
CA ASN A 134 5.06 10.88 -18.06
C ASN A 134 6.17 11.46 -18.95
N GLU A 135 6.51 12.73 -18.80
CA GLU A 135 7.42 13.43 -19.70
C GLU A 135 8.85 13.54 -19.16
N VAL A 136 9.04 13.53 -17.83
CA VAL A 136 10.35 13.78 -17.20
C VAL A 136 10.90 12.52 -16.54
N LEU A 137 10.10 11.83 -15.73
CA LEU A 137 10.57 10.66 -14.97
C LEU A 137 10.57 9.39 -15.81
N ALA A 138 9.48 9.10 -16.51
CA ALA A 138 9.32 7.89 -17.32
C ALA A 138 10.50 7.64 -18.28
N PRO A 139 10.94 8.58 -19.14
CA PRO A 139 12.05 8.33 -20.06
C PRO A 139 13.39 8.05 -19.35
N LYS A 140 13.57 8.55 -18.11
CA LYS A 140 14.78 8.31 -17.32
C LYS A 140 14.78 6.97 -16.59
N LEU A 141 13.59 6.40 -16.38
CA LEU A 141 13.43 5.14 -15.67
C LEU A 141 13.41 3.92 -16.59
N ILE A 142 13.20 4.10 -17.90
CA ILE A 142 13.22 2.98 -18.86
C ILE A 142 14.59 2.29 -18.83
N GLY A 143 14.57 0.96 -18.69
CA GLY A 143 15.76 0.12 -18.63
C GLY A 143 16.40 -0.01 -17.25
N VAL A 144 15.90 0.69 -16.24
CA VAL A 144 16.37 0.55 -14.85
C VAL A 144 15.85 -0.76 -14.25
N ASP A 145 16.70 -1.52 -13.54
CA ASP A 145 16.30 -2.71 -12.77
C ASP A 145 15.52 -2.26 -11.52
N VAL A 146 14.39 -2.91 -11.23
CA VAL A 146 13.50 -2.55 -10.10
C VAL A 146 13.90 -3.17 -8.76
N ARG A 147 14.97 -3.96 -8.70
CA ARG A 147 15.44 -4.67 -7.48
C ARG A 147 16.54 -3.93 -6.71
#